data_AF-A0A7S3W9X5-F1
#
_entry.id   AF-A0A7S3W9X5-F1
#
_cell.length_a   1.000
_cell.length_b   1.000
_cell.length_c   1.000
_cell.angle_alpha   90.00
_cell.angle_beta   90.00
_cell.angle_gamma   90.00
#
_symmetry.space_group_name_H-M   'P 1'
#
loop_
_entity.id
_entity.type
_entity.pdbx_description
1 polymer ?
#
loop_
_entity_poly.entity_id
_entity_poly.type
_entity_poly.pdbx_seq_one_letter_code
_entity_poly.pdbx_strand_id
1 'polypeptide(L)'
;KKNEYLQAAGLYKKTSKDQHVDRIEAKIREIHAVKKRRDEREVERQLLEKQREEHDKEKHDEEYGEWVDKEEDFHLSNATARSLIRIEQGRERPIDLAVKSIAIAEGKEFDDMTIMEKPPHQIFAQMGEQECDGMFPEIDAHVKADSKHRAFWKAMAYCCQDAIDAKQRERASAKSGTLGAGVAEGVVSDIHDL
;
A
#
# COMPACT_ATOMS: atom_id res chain seq x y z
N LYS A 1 80.32 -3.18 -13.34
CA LYS A 1 80.45 -3.82 -14.68
C LYS A 1 79.87 -2.97 -15.82
N LYS A 2 78.54 -2.74 -15.95
CA LYS A 2 77.96 -1.96 -17.09
C LYS A 2 78.40 -0.47 -17.12
N ASN A 3 78.55 0.16 -15.95
CA ASN A 3 78.96 1.56 -15.85
C ASN A 3 80.46 1.79 -16.15
N GLU A 4 81.32 0.83 -15.81
CA GLU A 4 82.78 0.92 -16.05
C GLU A 4 83.08 0.84 -17.55
N TYR A 5 82.35 0.01 -18.30
CA TYR A 5 82.49 -0.12 -19.76
C TYR A 5 82.04 1.14 -20.50
N LEU A 6 80.96 1.78 -20.03
CA LEU A 6 80.47 3.06 -20.57
C LEU A 6 81.45 4.22 -20.29
N GLN A 7 82.21 4.12 -19.19
CA GLN A 7 83.18 5.13 -18.77
C GLN A 7 84.47 5.06 -19.60
N ALA A 8 84.92 3.84 -19.93
CA ALA A 8 86.06 3.62 -20.83
C ALA A 8 85.79 4.08 -22.28
N ALA A 9 84.53 4.07 -22.74
CA ALA A 9 84.14 4.50 -24.08
C ALA A 9 83.88 6.01 -24.23
N GLY A 10 84.18 6.83 -23.20
CA GLY A 10 83.94 8.29 -23.22
C GLY A 10 82.46 8.71 -23.22
N LEU A 11 81.54 7.75 -23.07
CA LEU A 11 80.09 7.94 -23.15
C LEU A 11 79.42 8.07 -21.76
N TYR A 12 80.18 7.92 -20.67
CA TYR A 12 79.66 8.04 -19.31
C TYR A 12 79.52 9.51 -18.89
N LYS A 13 78.29 10.02 -18.98
CA LYS A 13 77.91 11.32 -18.39
C LYS A 13 77.33 11.07 -17.00
N LYS A 14 78.05 11.49 -15.95
CA LYS A 14 77.51 11.51 -14.58
C LYS A 14 76.36 12.52 -14.56
N THR A 15 75.15 12.06 -14.27
CA THR A 15 73.98 12.93 -14.15
C THR A 15 74.24 13.91 -13.00
N SER A 16 74.14 15.21 -13.26
CA SER A 16 74.29 16.22 -12.20
C SER A 16 73.16 16.07 -11.20
N LYS A 17 73.38 16.46 -9.94
CA LYS A 17 72.32 16.52 -8.92
C LYS A 17 71.12 17.33 -9.45
N ASP A 18 71.38 18.41 -10.17
CA ASP A 18 70.35 19.26 -10.76
C ASP A 18 69.49 18.52 -11.79
N GLN A 19 70.10 17.73 -12.68
CA GLN A 19 69.36 16.90 -13.65
C GLN A 19 68.50 15.82 -12.99
N HIS A 20 68.91 15.34 -11.82
CA HIS A 20 68.12 14.40 -11.03
C HIS A 20 66.94 15.10 -10.34
N VAL A 21 67.14 16.31 -9.84
CA VAL A 21 66.09 17.16 -9.25
C VAL A 21 65.06 17.53 -10.32
N ASP A 22 65.49 18.02 -11.49
CA ASP A 22 64.62 18.37 -12.62
C ASP A 22 63.74 17.19 -13.06
N ARG A 23 64.32 15.98 -13.09
CA ARG A 23 63.59 14.76 -13.43
C ARG A 23 62.56 14.38 -12.37
N ILE A 24 62.87 14.57 -11.08
CA ILE A 24 61.93 14.34 -9.98
C ILE A 24 60.78 15.36 -10.08
N GLU A 25 61.09 16.63 -10.28
CA GLU A 25 60.08 17.69 -10.42
C GLU A 25 59.17 17.49 -11.62
N ALA A 26 59.72 17.06 -12.76
CA ALA A 26 58.93 16.70 -13.94
C ALA A 26 57.97 15.53 -13.65
N LYS A 27 58.45 14.49 -12.96
CA LYS A 27 57.61 13.36 -12.53
C LYS A 27 56.51 13.79 -11.55
N ILE A 28 56.83 14.67 -10.59
CA ILE A 28 55.83 15.20 -9.64
C ILE A 28 54.75 15.98 -10.41
N ARG A 29 55.13 16.85 -11.35
CA ARG A 29 54.18 17.57 -12.20
C ARG A 29 53.28 16.63 -13.00
N GLU A 30 53.86 15.59 -13.59
CA GLU A 30 53.11 14.56 -14.33
C GLU A 30 52.13 13.81 -13.42
N ILE A 31 52.57 13.39 -12.23
CA ILE A 31 51.73 12.73 -11.22
C ILE A 31 50.55 13.63 -10.83
N HIS A 32 50.79 14.92 -10.58
CA HIS A 32 49.73 15.87 -10.23
C HIS A 32 48.73 16.07 -11.38
N ALA A 33 49.21 16.18 -12.62
CA ALA A 33 48.34 16.29 -13.80
C ALA A 33 47.52 15.01 -14.04
N VAL A 34 48.09 13.84 -13.79
CA VAL A 34 47.37 12.55 -13.85
C VAL A 34 46.33 12.46 -12.74
N LYS A 35 46.67 12.86 -11.50
CA LYS A 35 45.74 12.87 -10.38
C LYS A 35 44.57 13.81 -10.64
N LYS A 36 44.83 15.07 -11.04
CA LYS A 36 43.79 16.03 -11.39
C LYS A 36 42.82 15.48 -12.44
N ARG A 37 43.33 14.88 -13.52
CA ARG A 37 42.50 14.22 -14.55
C ARG A 37 41.72 13.00 -14.05
N ARG A 38 42.19 12.31 -13.00
CA ARG A 38 41.43 11.20 -12.38
C ARG A 38 40.30 11.76 -11.53
N ASP A 39 40.60 12.75 -10.70
CA ASP A 39 39.64 13.39 -9.80
C ASP A 39 38.52 14.07 -10.62
N GLU A 40 38.86 14.79 -11.70
CA GLU A 40 37.87 15.40 -12.62
C GLU A 40 36.94 14.35 -13.26
N ARG A 41 37.51 13.23 -13.73
CA ARG A 41 36.71 12.12 -14.30
C ARG A 41 35.87 11.40 -13.26
N GLU A 42 36.33 11.32 -12.02
CA GLU A 42 35.58 10.72 -10.91
C GLU A 42 34.37 11.61 -10.56
N VAL A 43 34.57 12.92 -10.44
CA VAL A 43 33.50 13.89 -10.18
C VAL A 43 32.48 13.91 -11.33
N GLU A 44 32.95 13.90 -12.58
CA GLU A 44 32.06 13.84 -13.74
C GLU A 44 31.25 12.54 -13.77
N ARG A 45 31.88 11.39 -13.47
CA ARG A 45 31.17 10.11 -13.35
C ARG A 45 30.12 10.15 -12.25
N GLN A 46 30.48 10.63 -11.06
CA GLN A 46 29.56 10.72 -9.92
C GLN A 46 28.39 11.65 -10.21
N LEU A 47 28.63 12.78 -10.89
CA LEU A 47 27.57 13.70 -11.28
C LEU A 47 26.62 13.07 -12.30
N LEU A 48 27.17 12.37 -13.30
CA LEU A 48 26.37 11.67 -14.31
C LEU A 48 25.57 10.51 -13.72
N GLU A 49 26.16 9.75 -12.81
CA GLU A 49 25.50 8.66 -12.08
C GLU A 49 24.35 9.21 -11.23
N LYS A 50 24.59 10.27 -10.45
CA LYS A 50 23.56 10.92 -9.66
C LYS A 50 22.41 11.47 -10.51
N GLN A 51 22.70 12.09 -11.66
CA GLN A 51 21.67 12.57 -12.57
C GLN A 51 20.84 11.41 -13.16
N ARG A 52 21.47 10.27 -13.46
CA ARG A 52 20.75 9.06 -13.91
C ARG A 52 19.84 8.52 -12.81
N GLU A 53 20.35 8.40 -11.59
CA GLU A 53 19.56 7.96 -10.44
C GLU A 53 18.36 8.87 -10.17
N GLU A 54 18.56 10.19 -10.22
CA GLU A 54 17.47 11.16 -10.05
C GLU A 54 16.41 11.02 -11.15
N HIS A 55 16.83 10.91 -12.41
CA HIS A 55 15.92 10.72 -13.54
C HIS A 55 15.20 9.36 -13.49
N ASP A 56 15.89 8.28 -13.14
CA ASP A 56 15.29 6.95 -13.06
C ASP A 56 14.30 6.88 -11.89
N LYS A 57 14.60 7.56 -10.78
CA LYS A 57 13.66 7.72 -9.68
C LYS A 57 12.41 8.49 -10.11
N GLU A 58 12.57 9.63 -10.79
CA GLU A 58 11.44 10.43 -11.28
C GLU A 58 10.53 9.61 -12.20
N LYS A 59 11.12 8.82 -13.12
CA LYS A 59 10.38 7.89 -13.98
C LYS A 59 9.63 6.82 -13.19
N HIS A 60 10.27 6.22 -12.20
CA HIS A 60 9.61 5.22 -11.36
C HIS A 60 8.47 5.82 -10.54
N ASP A 61 8.63 7.04 -10.02
CA ASP A 61 7.60 7.74 -9.27
C ASP A 61 6.38 8.07 -10.17
N GLU A 62 6.61 8.50 -11.42
CA GLU A 62 5.56 8.73 -12.43
C GLU A 62 4.83 7.44 -12.82
N GLU A 63 5.57 6.39 -13.17
CA GLU A 63 5.00 5.07 -13.53
C GLU A 63 4.19 4.48 -12.38
N TYR A 64 4.66 4.65 -11.14
CA TYR A 64 3.96 4.19 -9.95
C TYR A 64 2.64 4.94 -9.75
N GLY A 65 2.63 6.26 -9.93
CA GLY A 65 1.40 7.06 -9.84
C GLY A 65 0.33 6.60 -10.83
N GLU A 66 0.69 6.47 -12.11
CA GLU A 66 -0.25 5.98 -13.13
C GLU A 66 -0.76 4.56 -12.84
N TRP A 67 0.10 3.71 -12.27
CA TRP A 67 -0.28 2.35 -11.92
C TRP A 67 -1.31 2.34 -10.77
N VAL A 68 -1.12 3.17 -9.74
CA VAL A 68 -2.05 3.29 -8.62
C VAL A 68 -3.44 3.74 -9.10
N ASP A 69 -3.50 4.77 -9.95
CA ASP A 69 -4.77 5.28 -10.48
C ASP A 69 -5.51 4.21 -11.29
N LYS A 70 -4.78 3.48 -12.15
CA LYS A 70 -5.35 2.36 -12.94
C LYS A 70 -5.84 1.22 -12.05
N GLU A 71 -5.14 0.93 -10.96
CA GLU A 71 -5.54 -0.12 -10.02
C GLU A 71 -6.81 0.27 -9.24
N GLU A 72 -6.94 1.54 -8.82
CA GLU A 72 -8.16 2.04 -8.17
C GLU A 72 -9.37 1.96 -9.11
N ASP A 73 -9.22 2.38 -10.36
CA ASP A 73 -10.26 2.27 -11.40
C ASP A 73 -10.66 0.81 -11.67
N PHE A 74 -9.67 -0.09 -11.71
CA PHE A 74 -9.92 -1.52 -11.87
C PHE A 74 -10.72 -2.09 -10.71
N HIS A 75 -10.35 -1.74 -9.47
CA HIS A 75 -11.08 -2.18 -8.28
C HIS A 75 -12.52 -1.68 -8.27
N LEU A 76 -12.76 -0.42 -8.62
CA LEU A 76 -14.11 0.13 -8.72
C LEU A 76 -14.92 -0.61 -9.79
N SER A 77 -14.37 -0.73 -10.99
CA SER A 77 -15.02 -1.41 -12.11
C SER A 77 -15.36 -2.86 -11.78
N ASN A 78 -14.43 -3.58 -11.16
CA ASN A 78 -14.66 -4.97 -10.73
C ASN A 78 -15.76 -5.06 -9.65
N ALA A 79 -15.75 -4.18 -8.64
CA ALA A 79 -16.78 -4.17 -7.60
C ALA A 79 -18.17 -3.88 -8.20
N THR A 80 -18.26 -2.86 -9.07
CA THR A 80 -19.49 -2.54 -9.80
C THR A 80 -19.95 -3.69 -10.69
N ALA A 81 -19.06 -4.30 -11.48
CA ALA A 81 -19.39 -5.42 -12.36
C ALA A 81 -19.93 -6.63 -11.59
N ARG A 82 -19.32 -6.95 -10.44
CA ARG A 82 -19.82 -8.01 -9.54
C ARG A 82 -21.25 -7.73 -9.07
N SER A 83 -21.58 -6.49 -8.75
CA SER A 83 -22.94 -6.11 -8.36
C SER A 83 -23.93 -6.19 -9.53
N LEU A 84 -23.54 -5.72 -10.72
CA LEU A 84 -24.38 -5.79 -11.92
C LEU A 84 -24.74 -7.23 -12.29
N ILE A 85 -23.77 -8.15 -12.23
CA ILE A 85 -24.00 -9.57 -12.49
C ILE A 85 -25.01 -10.16 -11.51
N ARG A 86 -24.96 -9.79 -10.22
CA ARG A 86 -25.93 -10.29 -9.23
C ARG A 86 -27.33 -9.73 -9.44
N ILE A 87 -27.46 -8.46 -9.84
CA ILE A 87 -28.73 -7.82 -10.18
C ILE A 87 -29.36 -8.52 -11.39
N GLU A 88 -28.58 -8.78 -12.45
CA GLU A 88 -29.06 -9.50 -13.64
C GLU A 88 -29.53 -10.92 -13.31
N GLN A 89 -28.92 -11.54 -12.30
CA GLN A 89 -29.28 -12.88 -11.83
C GLN A 89 -30.47 -12.89 -10.86
N GLY A 90 -31.03 -11.74 -10.46
CA GLY A 90 -32.12 -11.63 -9.47
C GLY A 90 -31.70 -12.06 -8.06
N ARG A 91 -30.41 -11.91 -7.75
CA ARG A 91 -29.79 -12.30 -6.47
C ARG A 91 -29.11 -11.10 -5.81
N GLU A 92 -29.66 -9.91 -6.02
CA GLU A 92 -29.11 -8.69 -5.48
C GLU A 92 -29.11 -8.69 -3.95
N ARG A 93 -27.99 -8.22 -3.40
CA ARG A 93 -27.84 -7.92 -1.98
C ARG A 93 -27.97 -6.41 -1.76
N PRO A 94 -28.07 -5.94 -0.51
CA PRO A 94 -28.19 -4.51 -0.22
C PRO A 94 -27.08 -3.64 -0.84
N ILE A 95 -25.86 -4.16 -0.91
CA ILE A 95 -24.75 -3.48 -1.58
C ILE A 95 -25.00 -3.30 -3.09
N ASP A 96 -25.57 -4.31 -3.75
CA ASP A 96 -25.83 -4.27 -5.17
C ASP A 96 -26.95 -3.25 -5.47
N LEU A 97 -27.98 -3.19 -4.62
CA LEU A 97 -29.01 -2.14 -4.67
C LEU A 97 -28.43 -0.74 -4.43
N ALA A 98 -27.42 -0.59 -3.58
CA ALA A 98 -26.73 0.68 -3.38
C ALA A 98 -25.93 1.09 -4.64
N VAL A 99 -25.17 0.16 -5.24
CA VAL A 99 -24.47 0.40 -6.51
C VAL A 99 -25.46 0.82 -7.60
N LYS A 100 -26.59 0.11 -7.72
CA LYS A 100 -27.67 0.42 -8.66
C LYS A 100 -28.29 1.80 -8.40
N SER A 101 -28.54 2.13 -7.14
CA SER A 101 -29.11 3.44 -6.75
C SER A 101 -28.19 4.59 -7.15
N ILE A 102 -26.87 4.44 -6.96
CA ILE A 102 -25.88 5.43 -7.41
C ILE A 102 -25.87 5.52 -8.93
N ALA A 103 -25.82 4.39 -9.63
CA ALA A 103 -25.85 4.35 -11.10
C ALA A 103 -27.09 5.05 -11.67
N ILE A 104 -28.26 4.82 -11.07
CA ILE A 104 -29.52 5.51 -11.42
C ILE A 104 -29.41 7.02 -11.15
N ALA A 105 -28.87 7.42 -10.01
CA ALA A 105 -28.68 8.84 -9.68
C ALA A 105 -27.71 9.55 -10.65
N GLU A 106 -26.79 8.81 -11.28
CA GLU A 106 -25.91 9.29 -12.34
C GLU A 106 -26.54 9.24 -13.74
N GLY A 107 -27.79 8.83 -13.86
CA GLY A 107 -28.56 8.84 -15.11
C GLY A 107 -28.51 7.54 -15.91
N LYS A 108 -28.05 6.42 -15.33
CA LYS A 108 -28.20 5.10 -15.96
C LYS A 108 -29.64 4.60 -15.79
N GLU A 109 -30.22 4.14 -16.89
CA GLU A 109 -31.51 3.45 -16.89
C GLU A 109 -31.30 1.94 -16.76
N PHE A 110 -32.13 1.31 -15.94
CA PHE A 110 -32.21 -0.14 -15.77
C PHE A 110 -33.62 -0.59 -16.12
N ASP A 111 -33.77 -1.80 -16.67
CA ASP A 111 -35.09 -2.38 -16.97
C ASP A 111 -35.98 -2.45 -15.72
N ASP A 112 -35.36 -2.79 -14.60
CA ASP A 112 -35.94 -2.69 -13.28
C ASP A 112 -35.29 -1.53 -12.53
N MET A 113 -36.09 -0.54 -12.11
CA MET A 113 -35.63 0.63 -11.35
C MET A 113 -35.78 0.45 -9.84
N THR A 114 -35.97 -0.77 -9.36
CA THR A 114 -36.02 -1.07 -7.92
C THR A 114 -34.72 -0.65 -7.24
N ILE A 115 -34.87 0.15 -6.19
CA ILE A 115 -33.81 0.60 -5.30
C ILE A 115 -34.03 0.03 -3.90
N MET A 116 -33.12 0.37 -2.99
CA MET A 116 -33.18 -0.03 -1.59
C MET A 116 -34.49 0.45 -0.92
N GLU A 117 -35.35 -0.48 -0.51
CA GLU A 117 -36.68 -0.16 0.05
C GLU A 117 -36.64 0.54 1.41
N LYS A 118 -35.59 0.27 2.20
CA LYS A 118 -35.39 0.81 3.54
C LYS A 118 -34.01 1.44 3.67
N PRO A 119 -33.82 2.39 4.58
CA PRO A 119 -32.49 2.93 4.86
C PRO A 119 -31.49 1.84 5.31
N PRO A 120 -30.17 2.00 5.04
CA PRO A 120 -29.16 0.98 5.34
C PRO A 120 -29.16 0.49 6.79
N HIS A 121 -29.33 1.37 7.78
CA HIS A 121 -29.35 1.00 9.20
C HIS A 121 -30.49 0.02 9.54
N GLN A 122 -31.64 0.13 8.87
CA GLN A 122 -32.75 -0.81 9.10
C GLN A 122 -32.50 -2.15 8.43
N ILE A 123 -31.87 -2.14 7.26
CA ILE A 123 -31.55 -3.37 6.51
C ILE A 123 -30.51 -4.17 7.28
N PHE A 124 -29.37 -3.57 7.63
CA PHE A 124 -28.31 -4.30 8.33
C PHE A 124 -28.73 -4.78 9.73
N ALA A 125 -29.61 -4.05 10.41
CA ALA A 125 -30.19 -4.50 11.68
C ALA A 125 -30.99 -5.81 11.53
N GLN A 126 -31.61 -6.05 10.37
CA GLN A 126 -32.42 -7.25 10.09
C GLN A 126 -31.62 -8.42 9.51
N MET A 127 -30.39 -8.17 9.04
CA MET A 127 -29.52 -9.19 8.45
C MET A 127 -28.78 -10.02 9.49
N GLY A 128 -28.37 -11.24 9.14
CA GLY A 128 -27.54 -12.06 10.02
C GLY A 128 -26.15 -11.46 10.26
N GLU A 129 -25.51 -11.78 11.40
CA GLU A 129 -24.13 -11.35 11.70
C GLU A 129 -23.15 -11.76 10.58
N GLN A 130 -23.19 -13.03 10.16
CA GLN A 130 -22.33 -13.57 9.11
C GLN A 130 -22.56 -12.92 7.74
N GLU A 131 -23.79 -12.50 7.45
CA GLU A 131 -24.12 -11.83 6.18
C GLU A 131 -23.57 -10.40 6.16
N CYS A 132 -23.67 -9.68 7.29
CA CYS A 132 -23.04 -8.38 7.46
C CYS A 132 -21.51 -8.50 7.35
N ASP A 133 -20.89 -9.46 8.06
CA ASP A 133 -19.44 -9.71 8.02
C ASP A 133 -18.97 -10.02 6.59
N GLY A 134 -19.71 -10.84 5.85
CA GLY A 134 -19.36 -11.17 4.46
C GLY A 134 -19.52 -9.99 3.49
N MET A 135 -20.37 -9.02 3.82
CA MET A 135 -20.65 -7.86 2.96
C MET A 135 -19.75 -6.66 3.27
N PHE A 136 -19.26 -6.54 4.50
CA PHE A 136 -18.39 -5.44 4.92
C PHE A 136 -17.14 -5.28 4.02
N PRO A 137 -16.39 -6.34 3.63
CA PRO A 137 -15.25 -6.20 2.72
C PRO A 137 -15.62 -5.65 1.34
N GLU A 138 -16.84 -5.96 0.87
CA GLU A 138 -17.31 -5.45 -0.42
C GLU A 138 -17.69 -3.96 -0.31
N ILE A 139 -18.30 -3.54 0.80
CA ILE A 139 -18.55 -2.12 1.08
C ILE A 139 -17.22 -1.36 1.21
N ASP A 140 -16.24 -1.92 1.92
CA ASP A 140 -14.91 -1.32 2.10
C ASP A 140 -14.14 -1.18 0.77
N ALA A 141 -14.31 -2.13 -0.17
CA ALA A 141 -13.77 -2.00 -1.52
C ALA A 141 -14.32 -0.74 -2.23
N HIS A 142 -15.62 -0.46 -2.10
CA HIS A 142 -16.20 0.77 -2.64
C HIS A 142 -15.75 2.02 -1.88
N VAL A 143 -15.56 1.97 -0.55
CA VAL A 143 -15.01 3.12 0.22
C VAL A 143 -13.63 3.53 -0.32
N LYS A 144 -12.79 2.55 -0.67
CA LYS A 144 -11.45 2.78 -1.21
C LYS A 144 -11.52 3.31 -2.64
N ALA A 145 -12.23 2.61 -3.52
CA ALA A 145 -12.18 2.83 -4.96
C ALA A 145 -13.15 3.92 -5.48
N ASP A 146 -14.33 4.11 -4.86
CA ASP A 146 -15.29 5.14 -5.29
C ASP A 146 -15.03 6.46 -4.57
N SER A 147 -14.11 7.25 -5.09
CA SER A 147 -13.75 8.57 -4.54
C SER A 147 -14.93 9.55 -4.55
N LYS A 148 -15.82 9.46 -5.54
CA LYS A 148 -16.96 10.37 -5.75
C LYS A 148 -18.07 10.14 -4.71
N HIS A 149 -18.39 8.90 -4.38
CA HIS A 149 -19.44 8.56 -3.41
C HIS A 149 -18.90 8.01 -2.09
N ARG A 150 -17.60 8.24 -1.80
CA ARG A 150 -16.92 7.74 -0.60
C ARG A 150 -17.67 8.01 0.71
N ALA A 151 -18.30 9.18 0.84
CA ALA A 151 -19.06 9.53 2.04
C ALA A 151 -20.29 8.62 2.25
N PHE A 152 -21.00 8.29 1.17
CA PHE A 152 -22.12 7.36 1.19
C PHE A 152 -21.64 5.95 1.56
N TRP A 153 -20.58 5.46 0.93
CA TRP A 153 -20.03 4.14 1.23
C TRP A 153 -19.52 4.03 2.67
N LYS A 154 -18.91 5.09 3.22
CA LYS A 154 -18.54 5.15 4.63
C LYS A 154 -19.75 5.07 5.55
N ALA A 155 -20.82 5.81 5.26
CA ALA A 155 -22.07 5.71 6.03
C ALA A 155 -22.64 4.29 5.97
N MET A 156 -22.62 3.64 4.81
CA MET A 156 -23.04 2.26 4.65
C MET A 156 -22.18 1.28 5.46
N ALA A 157 -20.85 1.48 5.45
CA ALA A 157 -19.92 0.69 6.25
C ALA A 157 -20.17 0.86 7.75
N TYR A 158 -20.43 2.10 8.22
CA TYR A 158 -20.79 2.35 9.61
C TYR A 158 -22.08 1.64 10.02
N CYS A 159 -23.13 1.70 9.19
CA CYS A 159 -24.37 0.99 9.49
C CYS A 159 -24.17 -0.54 9.52
N CYS A 160 -23.31 -1.08 8.65
CA CYS A 160 -22.98 -2.50 8.64
C CYS A 160 -22.21 -2.91 9.90
N GLN A 161 -21.18 -2.14 10.28
CA GLN A 161 -20.38 -2.37 11.48
C GLN A 161 -21.21 -2.25 12.76
N ASP A 162 -22.05 -1.22 12.87
CA ASP A 162 -22.92 -1.05 14.05
C ASP A 162 -23.87 -2.25 14.21
N ALA A 163 -24.40 -2.78 13.11
CA ALA A 163 -25.24 -3.96 13.14
C ALA A 163 -24.48 -5.26 13.51
N ILE A 164 -23.18 -5.35 13.21
CA ILE A 164 -22.32 -6.46 13.67
C ILE A 164 -22.08 -6.32 15.17
N ASP A 165 -21.65 -5.13 15.61
CA ASP A 165 -21.36 -4.83 17.01
C ASP A 165 -22.58 -5.05 17.91
N ALA A 166 -23.77 -4.64 17.46
CA ALA A 166 -25.03 -4.84 18.19
C ALA A 166 -25.29 -6.33 18.44
N LYS A 167 -25.14 -7.18 17.42
CA LYS A 167 -25.35 -8.64 17.52
C LYS A 167 -24.31 -9.30 18.41
N GLN A 168 -23.06 -8.85 18.35
CA GLN A 168 -22.01 -9.32 19.24
C GLN A 168 -22.30 -8.98 20.71
N ARG A 169 -22.79 -7.76 20.98
CA ARG A 169 -23.22 -7.34 22.33
C ARG A 169 -24.39 -8.16 22.84
N GLU A 170 -25.42 -8.39 22.01
CA GLU A 170 -26.58 -9.23 22.36
C GLU A 170 -26.13 -10.67 22.68
N ARG A 171 -25.26 -11.25 21.85
CA ARG A 171 -24.70 -12.59 22.05
C ARG A 171 -23.87 -12.68 23.33
N ALA A 172 -23.08 -11.65 23.64
CA ALA A 172 -22.32 -11.59 24.88
C ALA A 172 -23.24 -11.50 26.11
N SER A 173 -24.28 -10.66 26.04
CA SER A 173 -25.28 -10.53 27.11
C SER A 173 -26.04 -11.83 27.35
N ALA A 174 -26.42 -12.55 26.29
CA ALA A 174 -27.09 -13.85 26.39
C ALA A 174 -26.19 -14.90 27.07
N LYS A 175 -24.89 -14.95 26.73
CA LYS A 175 -23.93 -15.85 27.39
C LYS A 175 -23.71 -15.52 28.86
N SER A 176 -23.72 -14.25 29.22
CA SER A 176 -23.58 -13.80 30.61
C SER A 176 -24.83 -14.10 31.44
N GLY A 177 -26.03 -14.03 30.85
CA GLY A 177 -27.30 -14.36 31.51
C GLY A 177 -27.44 -15.86 31.85
N THR A 178 -26.88 -16.75 31.05
CA THR A 178 -26.91 -18.20 31.30
C THR A 178 -26.04 -18.64 32.48
N LEU A 179 -25.07 -17.83 32.93
CA LEU A 179 -24.26 -18.09 34.12
C LEU A 179 -24.89 -17.55 35.43
N GLY A 180 -26.03 -16.85 35.36
CA GLY A 180 -26.66 -16.16 36.49
C GLY A 180 -27.95 -16.77 37.05
N ALA A 181 -28.43 -17.90 36.51
CA ALA A 181 -29.65 -18.57 36.97
C ALA A 181 -29.35 -19.93 37.65
N GLY A 182 -28.37 -19.95 38.56
CA GLY A 182 -28.17 -21.05 39.50
C GLY A 182 -29.02 -20.82 40.74
N VAL A 183 -30.24 -21.35 40.77
CA VAL A 183 -31.00 -21.53 42.02
C VAL A 183 -30.15 -22.45 42.90
N ALA A 184 -29.74 -21.98 44.08
CA ALA A 184 -29.08 -22.81 45.08
C ALA A 184 -30.09 -23.85 45.60
N GLU A 185 -30.15 -25.01 44.95
CA GLU A 185 -30.85 -26.20 45.42
C GLU A 185 -30.05 -26.80 46.58
N GLY A 186 -30.17 -26.20 47.76
CA GLY A 186 -29.29 -26.56 48.87
C GLY A 186 -29.67 -26.04 50.25
N VAL A 187 -30.94 -25.71 50.52
CA VAL A 187 -31.44 -25.54 51.90
C VAL A 187 -32.96 -25.80 51.95
N VAL A 188 -33.41 -27.04 51.76
CA VAL A 188 -34.83 -27.41 52.05
C VAL A 188 -34.99 -28.70 52.89
N SER A 189 -33.95 -29.49 53.12
CA SER A 189 -34.04 -30.55 54.14
C SER A 189 -33.49 -30.06 55.48
N ASP A 190 -34.37 -30.06 56.48
CA ASP A 190 -34.10 -30.14 57.93
C ASP A 190 -34.65 -28.97 58.78
N ILE A 191 -35.87 -28.54 58.49
CA ILE A 191 -36.79 -28.01 59.51
C ILE A 191 -37.95 -29.00 59.64
N HIS A 192 -37.68 -30.20 60.19
CA HIS A 192 -38.64 -31.06 60.87
C HIS A 192 -37.84 -32.05 61.72
N ASP A 193 -37.52 -31.63 62.95
CA ASP A 193 -37.44 -32.50 64.13
C ASP A 193 -37.28 -31.59 65.36
N LEU A 194 -38.43 -31.16 65.89
CA LEU A 194 -38.66 -30.71 67.27
C LEU A 194 -39.98 -31.31 67.75
#